data_AF-A0A3D5K1Z9-F1
#
_entry.id   AF-A0A3D5K1Z9-F1
#
_cell.length_a   1.000
_cell.length_b   1.000
_cell.length_c   1.000
_cell.angle_alpha   90.00
_cell.angle_beta   90.00
_cell.angle_gamma   90.00
#
_symmetry.space_group_name_H-M   'P 1'
#
loop_
_entity.id
_entity.type
_entity.pdbx_description
1 polymer ?
#
loop_
_entity_poly.entity_id
_entity_poly.type
_entity_poly.pdbx_seq_one_letter_code
_entity_poly.pdbx_strand_id
1 'polypeptide(L)'
;MKFGTDPFSMFRTLTDGNGLMGPQTWMTPRERYDVIHFIRDQFMKPLHPGFKPLAPEYLAGLPKAEAAAPEAGDQKQRDFGLPLASQLGHDIPSVLSVRLGGEQTISYNLHSMDQAGVWRGGFLDLKQTQHFRERGEGVALPGGELIPGLQTWRWAHANKLDYPTGKLLPRGPIPAKWMEYRGHYLHDDSMVLSYTINGTEILESPSKACGFGAIVHTLQIGPVKKPLQLAVAQLPSGSNKKGFLSPDAATAQLDAIASSPADRIVVLEINKNGQLGQFAAAAIHGQAQGLTWSIDDKNRAVLTIPAGNEPRRFQVVRYSGKSEAELLSIAGYVRLLKLKSTMPDLAKRLAGGKPRWPRMATTKGALGQADAA
;
A
#
# COMPACT_ATOMS: atom_id res chain seq x y z
N MET A 1 -26.61 38.84 -11.10
CA MET A 1 -25.79 37.86 -11.86
C MET A 1 -26.46 37.59 -13.21
N LYS A 2 -25.68 37.35 -14.28
CA LYS A 2 -26.19 37.21 -15.67
C LYS A 2 -27.02 35.94 -15.92
N PHE A 3 -26.83 34.89 -15.13
CA PHE A 3 -27.44 33.56 -15.34
C PHE A 3 -28.36 33.14 -14.19
N GLY A 4 -29.07 34.09 -13.60
CA GLY A 4 -29.97 33.89 -12.46
C GLY A 4 -29.28 34.04 -11.10
N THR A 5 -30.07 34.36 -10.08
CA THR A 5 -29.62 34.53 -8.68
C THR A 5 -30.35 33.59 -7.71
N ASP A 6 -31.28 32.78 -8.22
CA ASP A 6 -31.98 31.76 -7.46
C ASP A 6 -31.23 30.41 -7.55
N PRO A 7 -31.39 29.52 -6.55
CA PRO A 7 -30.70 28.23 -6.53
C PRO A 7 -30.98 27.33 -7.75
N PHE A 8 -32.17 27.38 -8.33
CA PHE A 8 -32.52 26.50 -9.44
C PHE A 8 -31.82 26.92 -10.74
N SER A 9 -31.78 28.21 -11.04
CA SER A 9 -31.00 28.75 -12.16
C SER A 9 -29.50 28.47 -12.02
N MET A 10 -28.97 28.58 -10.79
CA MET A 10 -27.58 28.18 -10.50
C MET A 10 -27.37 26.68 -10.74
N PHE A 11 -28.30 25.82 -10.32
CA PHE A 11 -28.26 24.38 -10.55
C PHE A 11 -28.28 24.03 -12.04
N ARG A 12 -29.15 24.66 -12.84
CA ARG A 12 -29.19 24.50 -14.29
C ARG A 12 -27.89 24.94 -14.95
N THR A 13 -27.33 26.07 -14.53
CA THR A 13 -26.02 26.54 -15.02
C THR A 13 -24.90 25.54 -14.73
N LEU A 14 -24.86 24.96 -13.53
CA LEU A 14 -23.87 23.91 -13.21
C LEU A 14 -24.13 22.59 -13.97
N THR A 15 -25.37 22.30 -14.33
CA THR A 15 -25.76 21.05 -14.99
C THR A 15 -25.51 21.09 -16.49
N ASP A 16 -25.98 22.13 -17.17
CA ASP A 16 -25.99 22.23 -18.64
C ASP A 16 -24.90 23.17 -19.17
N GLY A 17 -24.27 23.94 -18.29
CA GLY A 17 -23.41 25.06 -18.70
C GLY A 17 -24.23 26.29 -19.13
N ASN A 18 -23.55 27.43 -19.27
CA ASN A 18 -24.13 28.63 -19.89
C ASN A 18 -23.02 29.59 -20.36
N GLY A 19 -23.12 30.09 -21.60
CA GLY A 19 -22.11 30.96 -22.19
C GLY A 19 -20.73 30.28 -22.25
N LEU A 20 -19.71 30.92 -21.69
CA LEU A 20 -18.34 30.37 -21.61
C LEU A 20 -18.12 29.41 -20.43
N MET A 21 -19.14 29.19 -19.60
CA MET A 21 -19.09 28.23 -18.50
C MET A 21 -19.60 26.87 -18.97
N GLY A 22 -18.68 25.94 -19.25
CA GLY A 22 -19.05 24.57 -19.60
C GLY A 22 -19.81 23.85 -18.47
N PRO A 23 -20.60 22.82 -18.81
CA PRO A 23 -21.32 22.01 -17.81
C PRO A 23 -20.36 21.35 -16.82
N GLN A 24 -20.73 21.35 -15.54
CA GLN A 24 -19.96 20.70 -14.48
C GLN A 24 -20.42 19.26 -14.29
N THR A 25 -20.11 18.42 -15.29
CA THR A 25 -20.53 17.00 -15.38
C THR A 25 -19.92 16.10 -14.29
N TRP A 26 -18.88 16.57 -13.60
CA TRP A 26 -18.20 15.85 -12.54
C TRP A 26 -18.90 15.87 -11.17
N MET A 27 -19.82 16.81 -10.95
CA MET A 27 -20.59 16.91 -9.71
C MET A 27 -21.86 16.07 -9.77
N THR A 28 -22.16 15.37 -8.68
CA THR A 28 -23.49 14.81 -8.41
C THR A 28 -24.51 15.93 -8.19
N PRO A 29 -25.83 15.65 -8.33
CA PRO A 29 -26.87 16.64 -8.02
C PRO A 29 -26.74 17.21 -6.60
N ARG A 30 -26.39 16.37 -5.60
CA ARG A 30 -26.20 16.81 -4.21
C ARG A 30 -25.04 17.77 -4.08
N GLU A 31 -23.88 17.46 -4.66
CA GLU A 31 -22.70 18.34 -4.60
C GLU A 31 -22.97 19.69 -5.28
N ARG A 32 -23.74 19.72 -6.37
CA ARG A 32 -24.19 20.98 -6.98
C ARG A 32 -25.01 21.82 -5.98
N TYR A 33 -25.93 21.20 -5.24
CA TYR A 33 -26.67 21.90 -4.18
C TYR A 33 -25.77 22.41 -3.05
N ASP A 34 -24.80 21.61 -2.60
CA ASP A 34 -23.86 22.01 -1.56
C ASP A 34 -23.02 23.23 -1.98
N VAL A 35 -22.51 23.23 -3.22
CA VAL A 35 -21.79 24.38 -3.80
C VAL A 35 -22.69 25.61 -3.89
N ILE A 36 -23.93 25.46 -4.36
CA ILE A 36 -24.89 26.56 -4.45
C ILE A 36 -25.20 27.12 -3.05
N HIS A 37 -25.40 26.25 -2.06
CA HIS A 37 -25.64 26.66 -0.68
C HIS A 37 -24.44 27.46 -0.13
N PHE A 38 -23.23 26.94 -0.30
CA PHE A 38 -22.00 27.61 0.12
C PHE A 38 -21.82 28.98 -0.55
N ILE A 39 -21.97 29.06 -1.88
CA ILE A 39 -21.88 30.33 -2.62
C ILE A 39 -22.89 31.35 -2.09
N ARG A 40 -24.13 30.89 -1.86
CA ARG A 40 -25.20 31.76 -1.39
C ARG A 40 -24.96 32.29 0.01
N ASP A 41 -24.53 31.44 0.94
CA ASP A 41 -24.35 31.84 2.33
C ASP A 41 -23.05 32.64 2.55
N GLN A 42 -21.94 32.21 1.96
CA GLN A 42 -20.63 32.82 2.20
C GLN A 42 -20.35 34.06 1.36
N PHE A 43 -20.93 34.15 0.15
CA PHE A 43 -20.65 35.27 -0.76
C PHE A 43 -21.90 36.09 -1.05
N MET A 44 -23.03 35.48 -1.43
CA MET A 44 -24.19 36.28 -1.85
C MET A 44 -24.88 36.97 -0.68
N LYS A 45 -25.08 36.29 0.45
CA LYS A 45 -25.71 36.86 1.64
C LYS A 45 -25.00 38.13 2.15
N PRO A 46 -23.67 38.17 2.29
CA PRO A 46 -22.98 39.40 2.70
C PRO A 46 -22.82 40.44 1.58
N LEU A 47 -22.68 40.03 0.30
CA LEU A 47 -22.21 40.93 -0.76
C LEU A 47 -23.26 41.31 -1.80
N HIS A 48 -24.39 40.61 -1.89
CA HIS A 48 -25.38 40.80 -2.95
C HIS A 48 -26.61 41.55 -2.40
N PRO A 49 -26.82 42.83 -2.76
CA PRO A 49 -27.94 43.64 -2.24
C PRO A 49 -29.33 43.03 -2.48
N GLY A 50 -29.47 42.22 -3.53
CA GLY A 50 -30.72 41.51 -3.86
C GLY A 50 -30.81 40.08 -3.32
N PHE A 51 -30.04 39.72 -2.28
CA PHE A 51 -30.11 38.38 -1.69
C PHE A 51 -31.50 38.13 -1.08
N LYS A 52 -32.10 36.99 -1.39
CA LYS A 52 -33.37 36.53 -0.81
C LYS A 52 -33.16 35.19 -0.12
N PRO A 53 -33.61 35.02 1.14
CA PRO A 53 -33.61 33.72 1.79
C PRO A 53 -34.53 32.74 1.04
N LEU A 54 -34.31 31.44 1.27
CA LEU A 54 -35.15 30.39 0.70
C LEU A 54 -36.52 30.40 1.42
N ALA A 55 -37.58 30.66 0.67
CA ALA A 55 -38.95 30.65 1.18
C ALA A 55 -39.64 29.31 0.86
N PRO A 56 -40.54 28.81 1.71
CA PRO A 56 -41.29 27.57 1.46
C PRO A 56 -42.03 27.57 0.11
N GLU A 57 -42.55 28.72 -0.31
CA GLU A 57 -43.30 28.88 -1.56
C GLU A 57 -42.39 28.67 -2.78
N TYR A 58 -41.13 29.10 -2.69
CA TYR A 58 -40.13 28.86 -3.73
C TYR A 58 -39.84 27.36 -3.86
N LEU A 59 -39.66 26.67 -2.73
CA LEU A 59 -39.41 25.21 -2.73
C LEU A 59 -40.61 24.44 -3.30
N ALA A 60 -41.83 24.86 -2.98
CA ALA A 60 -43.06 24.28 -3.50
C ALA A 60 -43.23 24.50 -5.02
N GLY A 61 -42.67 25.59 -5.55
CA GLY A 61 -42.68 25.93 -6.98
C GLY A 61 -41.58 25.28 -7.82
N LEU A 62 -40.65 24.54 -7.19
CA LEU A 62 -39.59 23.84 -7.93
C LEU A 62 -40.17 22.72 -8.81
N PRO A 63 -39.57 22.46 -9.99
CA PRO A 63 -39.99 21.34 -10.83
C PRO A 63 -39.94 20.03 -10.05
N LYS A 64 -41.06 19.31 -10.02
CA LYS A 64 -41.11 17.95 -9.48
C LYS A 64 -40.43 17.02 -10.47
N ALA A 65 -39.19 16.65 -10.18
CA ALA A 65 -38.56 15.53 -10.85
C ALA A 65 -38.85 14.27 -10.03
N GLU A 66 -39.28 13.18 -10.70
CA GLU A 66 -39.03 11.85 -10.15
C GLU A 66 -37.52 11.71 -10.11
N ALA A 67 -36.94 11.82 -8.92
CA ALA A 67 -35.55 11.47 -8.72
C ALA A 67 -35.46 9.96 -8.95
N ALA A 68 -35.28 9.54 -10.20
CA ALA A 68 -34.57 8.30 -10.45
C ALA A 68 -33.30 8.43 -9.60
N ALA A 69 -33.14 7.53 -8.63
CA ALA A 69 -31.90 7.42 -7.89
C ALA A 69 -30.80 7.48 -8.96
N PRO A 70 -29.77 8.34 -8.81
CA PRO A 70 -28.71 8.38 -9.80
C PRO A 70 -28.31 6.93 -10.00
N GLU A 71 -28.51 6.39 -11.21
CA GLU A 71 -28.00 5.06 -11.52
C GLU A 71 -26.55 5.14 -11.06
N ALA A 72 -26.18 4.27 -10.12
CA ALA A 72 -24.82 4.24 -9.62
C ALA A 72 -23.97 3.97 -10.85
N GLY A 73 -23.47 5.05 -11.47
CA GLY A 73 -22.95 5.00 -12.81
C GLY A 73 -21.90 3.92 -12.81
N ASP A 74 -22.11 2.90 -13.64
CA ASP A 74 -21.36 1.64 -13.56
C ASP A 74 -19.88 1.99 -13.47
N GLN A 75 -19.33 1.86 -12.25
CA GLN A 75 -18.10 2.55 -11.92
C GLN A 75 -17.00 1.72 -12.55
N LYS A 76 -16.69 2.03 -13.82
CA LYS A 76 -15.86 1.18 -14.67
C LYS A 76 -14.58 0.82 -13.93
N GLN A 77 -14.45 -0.47 -13.65
CA GLN A 77 -13.29 -0.97 -12.94
C GLN A 77 -12.05 -0.70 -13.79
N ARG A 78 -11.09 0.03 -13.23
CA ARG A 78 -9.82 0.32 -13.89
C ARG A 78 -8.83 -0.79 -13.60
N ASP A 79 -8.15 -1.25 -14.64
CA ASP A 79 -6.97 -2.11 -14.49
C ASP A 79 -5.74 -1.22 -14.23
N PHE A 80 -5.27 -1.22 -12.98
CA PHE A 80 -4.05 -0.52 -12.57
C PHE A 80 -2.79 -1.36 -12.75
N GLY A 81 -2.90 -2.58 -13.26
CA GLY A 81 -1.79 -3.52 -13.30
C GLY A 81 -1.46 -4.09 -11.93
N LEU A 82 -0.19 -4.52 -11.80
CA LEU A 82 0.33 -5.16 -10.59
C LEU A 82 0.67 -4.14 -9.50
N PRO A 83 1.50 -3.10 -9.78
CA PRO A 83 1.69 -1.99 -8.87
C PRO A 83 1.00 -0.69 -9.31
N LEU A 84 0.63 0.16 -8.34
CA LEU A 84 0.21 1.54 -8.55
C LEU A 84 1.03 2.47 -7.66
N ALA A 85 1.63 3.49 -8.26
CA ALA A 85 2.26 4.58 -7.53
C ALA A 85 1.22 5.63 -7.13
N SER A 86 1.23 6.04 -5.86
CA SER A 86 0.32 7.05 -5.32
C SER A 86 0.87 7.64 -4.03
N GLN A 87 0.19 8.62 -3.44
CA GLN A 87 0.27 8.83 -1.99
C GLN A 87 -0.53 7.74 -1.25
N LEU A 88 -0.31 7.56 0.05
CA LEU A 88 -1.14 6.70 0.90
C LEU A 88 -1.58 7.48 2.13
N GLY A 89 -2.88 7.71 2.25
CA GLY A 89 -3.39 8.68 3.21
C GLY A 89 -2.84 10.09 2.94
N HIS A 90 -2.88 10.94 3.96
CA HIS A 90 -2.28 12.27 3.92
C HIS A 90 -0.82 12.28 4.39
N ASP A 91 -0.37 11.18 5.01
CA ASP A 91 0.90 11.13 5.74
C ASP A 91 2.06 10.64 4.88
N ILE A 92 1.80 9.79 3.88
CA ILE A 92 2.84 9.16 3.07
C ILE A 92 2.72 9.65 1.62
N PRO A 93 3.59 10.57 1.18
CA PRO A 93 3.42 11.26 -0.10
C PRO A 93 3.74 10.40 -1.33
N SER A 94 4.54 9.34 -1.17
CA SER A 94 4.96 8.49 -2.28
C SER A 94 5.08 7.05 -1.84
N VAL A 95 4.19 6.20 -2.37
CA VAL A 95 4.20 4.76 -2.20
C VAL A 95 4.11 4.03 -3.52
N LEU A 96 4.56 2.78 -3.53
CA LEU A 96 4.24 1.79 -4.55
C LEU A 96 3.42 0.68 -3.89
N SER A 97 2.13 0.62 -4.20
CA SER A 97 1.23 -0.42 -3.71
C SER A 97 1.12 -1.54 -4.73
N VAL A 98 1.26 -2.79 -4.30
CA VAL A 98 1.47 -3.97 -5.15
C VAL A 98 0.47 -5.06 -4.76
N ARG A 99 -0.25 -5.61 -5.74
CA ARG A 99 -1.10 -6.78 -5.52
C ARG A 99 -0.23 -8.02 -5.36
N LEU A 100 -0.40 -8.77 -4.27
CA LEU A 100 0.33 -10.03 -4.02
C LEU A 100 -0.44 -11.29 -4.44
N GLY A 101 -1.73 -11.13 -4.77
CA GLY A 101 -2.65 -12.23 -5.07
C GLY A 101 -3.58 -12.58 -3.90
N GLY A 102 -4.72 -13.20 -4.19
CA GLY A 102 -5.75 -13.57 -3.21
C GLY A 102 -6.10 -12.44 -2.25
N GLU A 103 -6.37 -11.26 -2.83
CA GLU A 103 -6.79 -10.01 -2.18
C GLU A 103 -5.83 -9.43 -1.12
N GLN A 104 -4.55 -9.81 -1.15
CA GLN A 104 -3.52 -9.16 -0.34
C GLN A 104 -2.78 -8.09 -1.13
N THR A 105 -2.50 -6.98 -0.46
CA THR A 105 -1.75 -5.85 -1.03
C THR A 105 -0.67 -5.43 -0.05
N ILE A 106 0.52 -5.18 -0.58
CA ILE A 106 1.65 -4.60 0.16
C ILE A 106 1.97 -3.22 -0.42
N SER A 107 2.38 -2.28 0.41
CA SER A 107 2.74 -0.93 -0.01
C SER A 107 4.08 -0.53 0.57
N TYR A 108 4.96 0.00 -0.27
CA TYR A 108 6.30 0.47 0.11
C TYR A 108 6.36 1.98 0.01
N ASN A 109 6.89 2.63 1.05
CA ASN A 109 7.24 4.04 1.00
C ASN A 109 8.48 4.21 0.11
N LEU A 110 8.33 4.85 -1.05
CA LEU A 110 9.43 5.00 -2.01
C LEU A 110 10.55 5.93 -1.53
N HIS A 111 10.30 6.70 -0.46
CA HIS A 111 11.28 7.61 0.13
C HIS A 111 12.16 6.95 1.19
N SER A 112 11.78 5.80 1.76
CA SER A 112 12.59 5.05 2.74
C SER A 112 12.76 3.57 2.43
N MET A 113 11.98 3.03 1.47
CA MET A 113 11.75 1.60 1.26
C MET A 113 11.26 0.84 2.50
N ASP A 114 10.77 1.56 3.51
CA ASP A 114 9.98 0.96 4.58
C ASP A 114 8.62 0.53 4.03
N GLN A 115 8.04 -0.54 4.56
CA GLN A 115 6.67 -0.89 4.21
C GLN A 115 5.70 0.12 4.84
N ALA A 116 4.93 0.80 3.99
CA ALA A 116 3.87 1.74 4.36
C ALA A 116 2.62 1.01 4.89
N GLY A 117 2.37 -0.21 4.43
CA GLY A 117 1.28 -1.03 4.92
C GLY A 117 1.18 -2.37 4.22
N VAL A 118 0.43 -3.28 4.84
CA VAL A 118 0.03 -4.54 4.23
C VAL A 118 -1.36 -4.92 4.73
N TRP A 119 -2.26 -5.26 3.82
CA TRP A 119 -3.67 -5.48 4.13
C TRP A 119 -4.30 -6.60 3.27
N ARG A 120 -5.49 -7.04 3.68
CA ARG A 120 -6.31 -8.07 3.03
C ARG A 120 -7.67 -7.48 2.66
N GLY A 121 -8.29 -8.04 1.62
CA GLY A 121 -9.65 -7.69 1.21
C GLY A 121 -9.73 -6.57 0.18
N GLY A 122 -8.63 -6.26 -0.50
CA GLY A 122 -8.66 -5.26 -1.58
C GLY A 122 -7.29 -4.69 -1.96
N PHE A 123 -7.30 -3.84 -2.99
CA PHE A 123 -6.14 -3.04 -3.40
C PHE A 123 -6.15 -1.68 -2.74
N LEU A 124 -6.41 -0.60 -3.46
CA LEU A 124 -6.57 0.73 -2.88
C LEU A 124 -8.03 1.18 -3.04
N ASP A 125 -8.56 1.86 -2.03
CA ASP A 125 -9.73 2.70 -2.23
C ASP A 125 -9.28 4.00 -2.91
N LEU A 126 -9.75 4.17 -4.14
CA LEU A 126 -9.43 5.29 -5.01
C LEU A 126 -10.69 6.08 -5.41
N LYS A 127 -11.86 5.74 -4.86
CA LYS A 127 -13.16 6.28 -5.29
C LYS A 127 -13.25 7.80 -5.20
N GLN A 128 -12.49 8.39 -4.28
CA GLN A 128 -12.44 9.84 -4.06
C GLN A 128 -11.25 10.53 -4.74
N THR A 129 -10.44 9.81 -5.51
CA THR A 129 -9.23 10.35 -6.18
C THR A 129 -9.49 10.68 -7.64
N GLN A 130 -8.52 11.35 -8.28
CA GLN A 130 -8.53 11.59 -9.73
C GLN A 130 -8.60 10.33 -10.61
N HIS A 131 -8.38 9.15 -10.03
CA HIS A 131 -8.57 7.91 -10.76
C HIS A 131 -10.04 7.62 -11.06
N PHE A 132 -10.98 8.08 -10.23
CA PHE A 132 -12.41 7.81 -10.42
C PHE A 132 -13.28 9.08 -10.52
N ARG A 133 -12.76 10.23 -10.07
CA ARG A 133 -13.45 11.52 -10.14
C ARG A 133 -12.63 12.48 -11.00
N GLU A 134 -13.27 13.29 -11.83
CA GLU A 134 -12.59 14.34 -12.60
C GLU A 134 -11.92 15.36 -11.64
N ARG A 135 -12.63 15.70 -10.57
CA ARG A 135 -12.10 16.43 -9.41
C ARG A 135 -12.21 15.56 -8.18
N GLY A 136 -11.12 14.83 -7.89
CA GLY A 136 -11.01 14.06 -6.66
C GLY A 136 -10.70 14.97 -5.47
N GLU A 137 -11.32 14.68 -4.33
CA GLU A 137 -11.12 15.40 -3.06
C GLU A 137 -10.41 14.54 -2.01
N GLY A 138 -10.20 13.26 -2.32
CA GLY A 138 -9.61 12.27 -1.43
C GLY A 138 -8.21 11.83 -1.85
N VAL A 139 -7.68 10.94 -1.03
CA VAL A 139 -6.37 10.32 -1.18
C VAL A 139 -6.53 8.81 -1.34
N ALA A 140 -5.52 8.11 -1.84
CA ALA A 140 -5.57 6.66 -1.87
C ALA A 140 -5.50 6.12 -0.44
N LEU A 141 -6.41 5.20 -0.10
CA LEU A 141 -6.46 4.54 1.20
C LEU A 141 -6.32 3.03 1.02
N PRO A 142 -5.88 2.28 2.06
CA PRO A 142 -5.96 0.83 2.04
C PRO A 142 -7.40 0.38 1.72
N GLY A 143 -7.56 -0.45 0.69
CA GLY A 143 -8.88 -0.96 0.30
C GLY A 143 -9.38 -2.12 1.17
N GLY A 144 -8.80 -2.34 2.34
CA GLY A 144 -9.09 -3.48 3.19
C GLY A 144 -8.41 -3.37 4.57
N GLU A 145 -8.39 -4.48 5.32
CA GLU A 145 -7.92 -4.50 6.70
C GLU A 145 -6.41 -4.77 6.79
N LEU A 146 -5.70 -3.93 7.53
CA LEU A 146 -4.27 -4.09 7.82
C LEU A 146 -4.01 -5.43 8.54
N ILE A 147 -2.94 -6.15 8.15
CA ILE A 147 -2.58 -7.44 8.76
C ILE A 147 -1.73 -7.20 10.02
N PRO A 148 -2.26 -7.40 11.24
CA PRO A 148 -1.56 -7.00 12.46
C PRO A 148 -0.19 -7.64 12.58
N GLY A 149 0.80 -6.87 13.00
CA GLY A 149 2.15 -7.38 13.22
C GLY A 149 3.06 -7.37 12.00
N LEU A 150 2.47 -7.28 10.79
CA LEU A 150 3.22 -7.30 9.53
C LEU A 150 3.41 -5.92 8.91
N GLN A 151 3.03 -4.82 9.57
CA GLN A 151 3.26 -3.46 9.07
C GLN A 151 4.75 -3.12 9.00
N THR A 152 5.57 -3.75 9.83
CA THR A 152 7.01 -3.46 9.94
C THR A 152 7.81 -4.24 8.92
N TRP A 153 8.38 -3.52 7.97
CA TRP A 153 9.50 -3.93 7.13
C TRP A 153 10.41 -2.71 7.01
N ARG A 154 11.41 -2.61 7.89
CA ARG A 154 12.19 -1.39 8.08
C ARG A 154 13.68 -1.68 8.17
N TRP A 155 14.46 -1.03 7.32
CA TRP A 155 15.90 -1.13 7.33
C TRP A 155 16.52 -0.20 8.37
N ALA A 156 17.58 -0.66 9.02
CA ALA A 156 18.38 0.17 9.90
C ALA A 156 19.34 1.05 9.10
N HIS A 157 19.47 2.30 9.54
CA HIS A 157 20.48 3.22 9.04
C HIS A 157 21.31 3.75 10.21
N ALA A 158 22.60 3.99 9.98
CA ALA A 158 23.54 4.37 11.04
C ALA A 158 23.49 3.41 12.26
N ASN A 159 23.38 2.11 12.00
CA ASN A 159 23.32 1.02 12.99
C ASN A 159 22.11 1.08 13.95
N LYS A 160 21.03 1.78 13.60
CA LYS A 160 19.80 1.86 14.40
C LYS A 160 18.57 1.74 13.51
N LEU A 161 17.58 0.99 13.96
CA LEU A 161 16.25 0.95 13.33
C LEU A 161 15.50 2.28 13.53
N ASP A 162 15.68 2.90 14.69
CA ASP A 162 15.14 4.23 15.01
C ASP A 162 16.19 5.31 14.74
N TYR A 163 16.61 5.41 13.48
CA TYR A 163 17.57 6.42 13.06
C TYR A 163 16.95 7.83 13.08
N PRO A 164 17.73 8.89 13.35
CA PRO A 164 17.20 10.25 13.44
C PRO A 164 16.61 10.73 12.12
N THR A 165 15.35 11.20 12.16
CA THR A 165 14.62 11.70 10.98
C THR A 165 14.47 13.22 10.95
N GLY A 166 14.83 13.95 12.02
CA GLY A 166 14.54 15.38 12.16
C GLY A 166 15.24 16.32 11.16
N LYS A 167 16.25 15.84 10.41
CA LYS A 167 16.93 16.60 9.35
C LYS A 167 16.57 16.11 7.94
N LEU A 168 15.59 15.22 7.83
CA LEU A 168 15.14 14.69 6.55
C LEU A 168 14.15 15.64 5.89
N LEU A 169 14.05 15.55 4.56
CA LEU A 169 13.07 16.31 3.81
C LEU A 169 11.66 15.85 4.20
N PRO A 170 10.72 16.76 4.48
CA PRO A 170 9.36 16.38 4.85
C PRO A 170 8.63 15.56 3.78
N ARG A 171 8.94 15.81 2.50
CA ARG A 171 8.33 15.14 1.33
C ARG A 171 9.37 14.72 0.30
N GLY A 172 10.44 14.08 0.74
CA GLY A 172 11.49 13.59 -0.16
C GLY A 172 12.14 12.31 0.33
N PRO A 173 12.95 11.65 -0.53
CA PRO A 173 13.69 10.47 -0.16
C PRO A 173 14.71 10.74 0.96
N ILE A 174 14.98 9.73 1.77
CA ILE A 174 16.10 9.76 2.72
C ILE A 174 17.44 9.84 1.95
N PRO A 175 18.55 10.27 2.59
CA PRO A 175 19.83 10.43 1.91
C PRO A 175 20.28 9.18 1.16
N ALA A 176 20.80 9.34 -0.06
CA ALA A 176 21.25 8.24 -0.93
C ALA A 176 22.30 7.31 -0.26
N LYS A 177 23.11 7.83 0.67
CA LYS A 177 24.05 7.03 1.48
C LYS A 177 23.35 5.98 2.37
N TRP A 178 22.07 6.17 2.66
CA TRP A 178 21.25 5.28 3.48
C TRP A 178 20.36 4.42 2.60
N MET A 179 19.63 5.02 1.66
CA MET A 179 18.78 4.28 0.74
C MET A 179 18.64 5.02 -0.58
N GLU A 180 18.67 4.27 -1.67
CA GLU A 180 18.36 4.77 -3.01
C GLU A 180 17.40 3.80 -3.70
N TYR A 181 16.17 4.25 -4.00
CA TYR A 181 15.23 3.49 -4.82
C TYR A 181 15.60 3.66 -6.29
N ARG A 182 15.84 2.55 -7.00
CA ARG A 182 16.29 2.53 -8.40
C ARG A 182 15.19 2.14 -9.39
N GLY A 183 13.98 1.88 -8.89
CA GLY A 183 12.84 1.48 -9.71
C GLY A 183 12.39 0.05 -9.47
N HIS A 184 11.56 -0.45 -10.37
CA HIS A 184 11.05 -1.81 -10.34
C HIS A 184 10.93 -2.39 -11.74
N TYR A 185 10.97 -3.71 -11.81
CA TYR A 185 10.82 -4.48 -13.03
C TYR A 185 9.54 -5.31 -12.92
N LEU A 186 8.80 -5.40 -14.02
CA LEU A 186 7.63 -6.26 -14.12
C LEU A 186 7.99 -7.48 -14.95
N HIS A 187 7.75 -8.67 -14.40
CA HIS A 187 7.98 -9.93 -15.07
C HIS A 187 6.76 -10.82 -14.84
N ASP A 188 5.93 -10.94 -15.88
CA ASP A 188 4.61 -11.57 -15.85
C ASP A 188 3.74 -10.99 -14.72
N ASP A 189 3.31 -11.83 -13.77
CA ASP A 189 2.51 -11.44 -12.60
C ASP A 189 3.37 -11.15 -11.35
N SER A 190 4.67 -10.93 -11.54
CA SER A 190 5.61 -10.62 -10.45
C SER A 190 6.32 -9.29 -10.66
N MET A 191 6.75 -8.69 -9.54
CA MET A 191 7.50 -7.45 -9.52
C MET A 191 8.84 -7.68 -8.80
N VAL A 192 9.91 -7.08 -9.32
CA VAL A 192 11.21 -6.99 -8.65
C VAL A 192 11.52 -5.53 -8.37
N LEU A 193 11.58 -5.16 -7.08
CA LEU A 193 12.10 -3.88 -6.61
C LEU A 193 13.62 -3.88 -6.69
N SER A 194 14.21 -2.78 -7.14
CA SER A 194 15.66 -2.56 -7.09
C SER A 194 15.96 -1.31 -6.28
N TYR A 195 16.78 -1.46 -5.25
CA TYR A 195 17.19 -0.36 -4.39
C TYR A 195 18.52 -0.66 -3.71
N THR A 196 19.09 0.32 -3.03
CA THR A 196 20.25 0.11 -2.15
C THR A 196 19.91 0.42 -0.70
N ILE A 197 20.59 -0.26 0.23
CA ILE A 197 20.58 0.04 1.66
C ILE A 197 22.01 0.13 2.16
N ASN A 198 22.38 1.29 2.70
CA ASN A 198 23.72 1.59 3.20
C ASN A 198 24.82 1.23 2.18
N GLY A 199 24.56 1.47 0.89
CA GLY A 199 25.46 1.15 -0.22
C GLY A 199 25.47 -0.33 -0.67
N THR A 200 24.62 -1.18 -0.09
CA THR A 200 24.45 -2.58 -0.51
C THR A 200 23.28 -2.68 -1.49
N GLU A 201 23.48 -3.35 -2.62
CA GLU A 201 22.44 -3.57 -3.61
C GLU A 201 21.43 -4.63 -3.15
N ILE A 202 20.14 -4.35 -3.35
CA ILE A 202 19.04 -5.23 -2.98
C ILE A 202 18.08 -5.34 -4.17
N LEU A 203 17.80 -6.60 -4.54
CA LEU A 203 16.61 -6.95 -5.30
C LEU A 203 15.62 -7.63 -4.37
N GLU A 204 14.37 -7.15 -4.39
CA GLU A 204 13.29 -7.70 -3.57
C GLU A 204 12.08 -8.02 -4.43
N SER A 205 11.49 -9.19 -4.24
CA SER A 205 10.23 -9.58 -4.88
C SER A 205 9.26 -10.08 -3.82
N PRO A 206 8.23 -9.29 -3.45
CA PRO A 206 7.19 -9.72 -2.55
C PRO A 206 6.16 -10.57 -3.30
N SER A 207 5.66 -11.60 -2.64
CA SER A 207 4.62 -12.49 -3.17
C SER A 207 3.78 -13.04 -2.02
N LYS A 208 2.60 -13.57 -2.35
CA LYS A 208 1.83 -14.41 -1.44
C LYS A 208 2.13 -15.88 -1.72
N ALA A 209 2.29 -16.67 -0.66
CA ALA A 209 2.43 -18.12 -0.76
C ALA A 209 1.20 -18.76 -1.43
N CYS A 210 1.42 -19.69 -2.38
CA CYS A 210 0.31 -20.44 -2.97
C CYS A 210 -0.31 -21.38 -1.92
N GLY A 211 -1.65 -21.36 -1.79
CA GLY A 211 -2.38 -22.21 -0.84
C GLY A 211 -2.22 -21.81 0.65
N PHE A 212 -1.44 -20.77 0.96
CA PHE A 212 -1.24 -20.30 2.34
C PHE A 212 -1.24 -18.76 2.40
N GLY A 213 -1.69 -18.19 3.51
CA GLY A 213 -1.86 -16.74 3.66
C GLY A 213 -0.58 -15.94 3.92
N ALA A 214 0.61 -16.57 3.87
CA ALA A 214 1.89 -15.94 4.19
C ALA A 214 2.40 -15.05 3.07
N ILE A 215 3.11 -13.99 3.49
CA ILE A 215 3.85 -13.09 2.61
C ILE A 215 5.28 -13.60 2.53
N VAL A 216 5.80 -13.73 1.32
CA VAL A 216 7.16 -14.18 1.07
C VAL A 216 7.90 -13.07 0.36
N HIS A 217 8.91 -12.51 1.02
CA HIS A 217 9.86 -11.59 0.43
C HIS A 217 11.05 -12.38 -0.07
N THR A 218 11.20 -12.52 -1.38
CA THR A 218 12.43 -13.07 -1.96
C THR A 218 13.45 -11.94 -2.07
N LEU A 219 14.62 -12.14 -1.48
CA LEU A 219 15.70 -11.17 -1.41
C LEU A 219 16.94 -11.70 -2.12
N GLN A 220 17.54 -10.86 -2.96
CA GLN A 220 18.90 -11.03 -3.45
C GLN A 220 19.71 -9.81 -3.00
N ILE A 221 20.65 -10.07 -2.11
CA ILE A 221 21.50 -9.05 -1.48
C ILE A 221 22.89 -9.16 -2.10
N GLY A 222 23.43 -8.04 -2.58
CA GLY A 222 24.82 -7.96 -3.05
C GLY A 222 25.85 -8.13 -1.92
N PRO A 223 27.15 -7.95 -2.21
CA PRO A 223 28.20 -7.97 -1.19
C PRO A 223 27.94 -6.97 -0.06
N VAL A 224 27.97 -7.44 1.18
CA VAL A 224 27.64 -6.68 2.38
C VAL A 224 28.93 -6.24 3.07
N LYS A 225 29.26 -4.95 3.01
CA LYS A 225 30.50 -4.42 3.66
C LYS A 225 30.39 -4.32 5.18
N LYS A 226 29.19 -4.01 5.69
CA LYS A 226 28.88 -3.87 7.11
C LYS A 226 27.54 -4.56 7.39
N PRO A 227 27.36 -5.22 8.55
CA PRO A 227 26.12 -5.91 8.84
C PRO A 227 24.89 -5.03 8.63
N LEU A 228 23.86 -5.56 8.00
CA LEU A 228 22.56 -4.90 7.81
C LEU A 228 21.57 -5.43 8.84
N GLN A 229 20.63 -4.58 9.25
CA GLN A 229 19.52 -4.96 10.11
C GLN A 229 18.20 -4.59 9.46
N LEU A 230 17.23 -5.51 9.53
CA LEU A 230 15.89 -5.36 8.97
C LEU A 230 14.87 -5.81 10.02
N ALA A 231 14.02 -4.91 10.48
CA ALA A 231 12.85 -5.29 11.26
C ALA A 231 11.78 -5.84 10.31
N VAL A 232 11.31 -7.07 10.55
CA VAL A 232 10.39 -7.79 9.66
C VAL A 232 9.00 -8.00 10.25
N ALA A 233 8.83 -7.78 11.54
CA ALA A 233 7.54 -7.84 12.22
C ALA A 233 7.62 -7.04 13.51
N GLN A 234 6.48 -6.52 13.96
CA GLN A 234 6.38 -5.83 15.25
C GLN A 234 4.97 -5.92 15.79
N LEU A 235 4.82 -6.38 17.02
CA LEU A 235 3.57 -6.25 17.77
C LEU A 235 3.75 -5.24 18.91
N PRO A 236 2.70 -4.50 19.31
CA PRO A 236 2.75 -3.61 20.47
C PRO A 236 3.39 -4.26 21.69
N SER A 237 4.19 -3.51 22.44
CA SER A 237 4.76 -3.98 23.72
C SER A 237 3.64 -4.16 24.75
N GLY A 238 3.59 -5.32 25.42
CA GLY A 238 2.53 -5.71 26.37
C GLY A 238 2.79 -7.09 27.01
N SER A 239 1.73 -7.77 27.47
CA SER A 239 1.77 -9.17 27.99
C SER A 239 2.10 -10.17 26.88
N ASN A 240 3.33 -10.09 26.38
CA ASN A 240 3.75 -10.73 25.16
C ASN A 240 4.56 -11.98 25.45
N LYS A 241 4.22 -13.08 24.79
CA LYS A 241 5.15 -14.21 24.64
C LYS A 241 5.99 -13.93 23.40
N LYS A 242 7.27 -14.26 23.48
CA LYS A 242 8.20 -14.11 22.36
C LYS A 242 9.23 -15.21 22.43
N GLY A 243 9.67 -15.66 21.27
CA GLY A 243 10.65 -16.73 21.20
C GLY A 243 10.72 -17.34 19.81
N PHE A 244 11.09 -18.61 19.80
CA PHE A 244 11.41 -19.32 18.57
C PHE A 244 10.64 -20.63 18.49
N LEU A 245 10.06 -20.89 17.32
CA LEU A 245 9.38 -22.14 17.01
C LEU A 245 10.21 -22.93 15.99
N SER A 246 10.29 -24.24 16.19
CA SER A 246 10.89 -25.15 15.20
C SER A 246 9.93 -25.35 14.02
N PRO A 247 10.40 -25.38 12.76
CA PRO A 247 9.59 -25.81 11.63
C PRO A 247 9.01 -27.23 11.78
N ASP A 248 9.62 -28.07 12.62
CA ASP A 248 9.18 -29.44 12.92
C ASP A 248 8.39 -29.54 14.24
N ALA A 249 8.00 -28.41 14.84
CA ALA A 249 7.28 -28.40 16.11
C ALA A 249 5.90 -29.09 15.98
N ALA A 250 5.59 -29.96 16.94
CA ALA A 250 4.27 -30.58 17.08
C ALA A 250 3.30 -29.73 17.93
N THR A 251 3.83 -28.82 18.75
CA THR A 251 3.06 -27.94 19.64
C THR A 251 3.52 -26.49 19.46
N ALA A 252 2.65 -25.53 19.79
CA ALA A 252 2.92 -24.10 19.70
C ALA A 252 3.85 -23.57 20.82
N GLN A 253 4.70 -24.43 21.39
CA GLN A 253 5.60 -24.06 22.46
C GLN A 253 6.81 -23.32 21.90
N LEU A 254 7.06 -22.12 22.45
CA LEU A 254 8.17 -21.27 22.03
C LEU A 254 9.40 -21.51 22.92
N ASP A 255 10.54 -21.68 22.28
CA ASP A 255 11.82 -21.70 22.96
C ASP A 255 12.33 -20.28 23.18
N ALA A 256 12.89 -20.00 24.37
CA ALA A 256 13.45 -18.69 24.70
C ALA A 256 14.76 -18.40 23.94
N ILE A 257 15.50 -19.44 23.56
CA ILE A 257 16.81 -19.35 22.91
C ILE A 257 16.77 -20.16 21.61
N ALA A 258 17.40 -19.67 20.56
CA ALA A 258 17.59 -20.39 19.31
C ALA A 258 19.03 -20.94 19.22
N SER A 259 19.19 -22.23 18.93
CA SER A 259 20.49 -22.88 18.70
C SER A 259 21.18 -22.37 17.42
N SER A 260 20.38 -22.05 16.40
CA SER A 260 20.72 -21.29 15.20
C SER A 260 19.50 -20.44 14.85
N PRO A 261 19.51 -19.12 15.11
CA PRO A 261 18.37 -18.26 14.83
C PRO A 261 17.96 -18.31 13.35
N ALA A 262 18.91 -18.53 12.42
CA ALA A 262 18.65 -18.59 10.98
C ALA A 262 17.64 -19.68 10.57
N ASP A 263 17.51 -20.75 11.35
CA ASP A 263 16.72 -21.94 11.01
C ASP A 263 15.38 -22.04 11.73
N ARG A 264 15.07 -21.06 12.56
CA ARG A 264 13.87 -21.02 13.37
C ARG A 264 12.90 -19.94 12.92
N ILE A 265 11.66 -20.12 13.35
CA ILE A 265 10.59 -19.17 13.15
C ILE A 265 10.60 -18.25 14.37
N VAL A 266 10.93 -16.98 14.17
CA VAL A 266 10.79 -15.98 15.23
C VAL A 266 9.31 -15.66 15.40
N VAL A 267 8.82 -15.67 16.63
CA VAL A 267 7.40 -15.47 16.95
C VAL A 267 7.25 -14.37 17.99
N LEU A 268 6.38 -13.41 17.68
CA LEU A 268 5.87 -12.39 18.59
C LEU A 268 4.41 -12.71 18.84
N GLU A 269 3.98 -12.78 20.10
CA GLU A 269 2.62 -13.14 20.49
C GLU A 269 2.08 -12.16 21.53
N ILE A 270 0.85 -11.72 21.35
CA ILE A 270 0.05 -11.03 22.36
C ILE A 270 -0.90 -12.05 22.96
N ASN A 271 -0.80 -12.26 24.27
CA ASN A 271 -1.74 -13.10 25.00
C ASN A 271 -3.05 -12.34 25.25
N LYS A 272 -4.17 -13.06 25.21
CA LYS A 272 -5.47 -12.59 25.66
C LYS A 272 -6.02 -13.62 26.65
N ASN A 273 -6.15 -13.24 27.92
CA ASN A 273 -6.66 -14.10 29.00
C ASN A 273 -5.91 -15.44 29.16
N GLY A 274 -4.58 -15.43 29.03
CA GLY A 274 -3.75 -16.64 29.18
C GLY A 274 -3.69 -17.55 27.95
N GLN A 275 -4.42 -17.20 26.88
CA GLN A 275 -4.39 -17.89 25.59
C GLN A 275 -3.75 -17.01 24.52
N LEU A 276 -3.27 -17.65 23.45
CA LEU A 276 -2.77 -16.96 22.26
C LEU A 276 -3.89 -16.13 21.63
N GLY A 277 -3.69 -14.80 21.56
CA GLY A 277 -4.68 -13.87 21.01
C GLY A 277 -4.34 -13.41 19.60
N GLN A 278 -3.12 -12.93 19.39
CA GLN A 278 -2.60 -12.49 18.09
C GLN A 278 -1.10 -12.78 18.03
N PHE A 279 -0.62 -13.32 16.93
CA PHE A 279 0.81 -13.48 16.71
C PHE A 279 1.26 -12.91 15.37
N ALA A 280 2.56 -12.65 15.28
CA ALA A 280 3.28 -12.36 14.06
C ALA A 280 4.55 -13.23 14.06
N ALA A 281 4.76 -13.94 12.97
CA ALA A 281 5.85 -14.90 12.83
C ALA A 281 6.64 -14.63 11.55
N ALA A 282 7.96 -14.82 11.63
CA ALA A 282 8.82 -14.74 10.47
C ALA A 282 9.85 -15.88 10.45
N ALA A 283 10.21 -16.33 9.25
CA ALA A 283 11.18 -17.40 9.05
C ALA A 283 12.07 -17.11 7.84
N ILE A 284 13.24 -17.74 7.81
CA ILE A 284 14.19 -17.65 6.70
C ILE A 284 14.20 -18.97 5.93
N HIS A 285 14.30 -18.88 4.61
CA HIS A 285 14.56 -20.02 3.73
C HIS A 285 15.62 -19.64 2.68
N GLY A 286 16.55 -20.55 2.34
CA GLY A 286 17.61 -20.31 1.35
C GLY A 286 19.00 -20.17 1.96
N GLN A 287 19.85 -19.30 1.40
CA GLN A 287 21.23 -19.10 1.85
C GLN A 287 21.26 -18.35 3.19
N ALA A 288 20.96 -19.04 4.28
CA ALA A 288 20.75 -18.47 5.61
C ALA A 288 22.01 -18.46 6.51
N GLN A 289 23.14 -18.99 6.04
CA GLN A 289 24.38 -19.10 6.82
C GLN A 289 24.79 -17.76 7.46
N GLY A 290 24.88 -17.72 8.79
CA GLY A 290 25.27 -16.52 9.55
C GLY A 290 24.20 -15.43 9.67
N LEU A 291 23.00 -15.60 9.09
CA LEU A 291 21.86 -14.73 9.40
C LEU A 291 21.40 -14.99 10.84
N THR A 292 20.95 -13.95 11.54
CA THR A 292 20.44 -14.11 12.91
C THR A 292 19.16 -13.33 13.14
N TRP A 293 18.33 -13.87 14.03
CA TRP A 293 17.18 -13.16 14.59
C TRP A 293 17.54 -12.58 15.95
N SER A 294 17.00 -11.41 16.23
CA SER A 294 16.86 -10.88 17.58
C SER A 294 15.46 -10.31 17.75
N ILE A 295 15.04 -10.14 19.01
CA ILE A 295 13.82 -9.43 19.35
C ILE A 295 14.22 -8.28 20.25
N ASP A 296 13.98 -7.05 19.80
CA ASP A 296 14.40 -5.87 20.54
C ASP A 296 13.42 -5.46 21.65
N ASP A 297 13.76 -4.37 22.33
CA ASP A 297 13.00 -3.76 23.42
C ASP A 297 11.63 -3.21 22.98
N LYS A 298 11.49 -2.84 21.70
CA LYS A 298 10.23 -2.42 21.07
C LYS A 298 9.41 -3.57 20.48
N ASN A 299 9.77 -4.81 20.84
CA ASN A 299 9.11 -6.02 20.41
C ASN A 299 9.07 -6.15 18.87
N ARG A 300 10.19 -5.79 18.21
CA ARG A 300 10.42 -6.01 16.78
C ARG A 300 11.21 -7.30 16.58
N ALA A 301 10.78 -8.14 15.65
CA ALA A 301 11.61 -9.22 15.13
C ALA A 301 12.60 -8.65 14.12
N VAL A 302 13.89 -8.75 14.42
CA VAL A 302 14.96 -8.11 13.65
C VAL A 302 15.87 -9.17 13.05
N LEU A 303 15.98 -9.15 11.72
CA LEU A 303 16.95 -9.91 10.95
C LEU A 303 18.28 -9.16 10.91
N THR A 304 19.37 -9.82 11.27
CA THR A 304 20.73 -9.33 11.02
C THR A 304 21.36 -10.12 9.88
N ILE A 305 21.84 -9.41 8.87
CA ILE A 305 22.58 -9.95 7.72
C ILE A 305 24.06 -9.60 7.94
N PRO A 306 24.97 -10.59 8.08
CA PRO A 306 26.37 -10.34 8.36
C PRO A 306 27.08 -9.75 7.13
N ALA A 307 28.25 -9.16 7.36
CA ALA A 307 29.14 -8.77 6.29
C ALA A 307 29.62 -10.02 5.50
N GLY A 308 29.86 -9.84 4.22
CA GLY A 308 30.31 -10.89 3.30
C GLY A 308 30.58 -10.35 1.91
N ASN A 309 31.49 -10.98 1.19
CA ASN A 309 31.94 -10.53 -0.14
C ASN A 309 31.12 -11.11 -1.29
N GLU A 310 30.32 -12.15 -1.02
CA GLU A 310 29.51 -12.83 -2.03
C GLU A 310 28.04 -12.40 -1.96
N PRO A 311 27.35 -12.27 -3.10
CA PRO A 311 25.92 -12.05 -3.11
C PRO A 311 25.19 -13.27 -2.53
N ARG A 312 24.06 -13.02 -1.89
CA ARG A 312 23.24 -14.08 -1.27
C ARG A 312 21.76 -13.94 -1.56
N ARG A 313 21.07 -15.07 -1.63
CA ARG A 313 19.65 -15.20 -1.94
C ARG A 313 18.94 -15.99 -0.86
N PHE A 314 17.89 -15.39 -0.32
CA PHE A 314 17.05 -16.02 0.68
C PHE A 314 15.66 -15.42 0.64
N GLN A 315 14.73 -16.08 1.30
CA GLN A 315 13.36 -15.64 1.49
C GLN A 315 13.12 -15.32 2.96
N VAL A 316 12.35 -14.26 3.21
CA VAL A 316 11.73 -14.00 4.50
C VAL A 316 10.24 -14.29 4.38
N VAL A 317 9.80 -15.36 5.03
CA VAL A 317 8.39 -15.77 5.11
C VAL A 317 7.78 -15.11 6.32
N ARG A 318 6.63 -14.45 6.16
CA ARG A 318 5.95 -13.68 7.22
C ARG A 318 4.49 -14.09 7.29
N TYR A 319 3.98 -14.34 8.49
CA TYR A 319 2.57 -14.67 8.72
C TYR A 319 2.07 -14.05 10.01
N SER A 320 0.76 -13.83 10.07
CA SER A 320 0.06 -13.28 11.22
C SER A 320 -1.27 -14.00 11.36
N GLY A 321 -1.60 -14.39 12.57
CA GLY A 321 -2.77 -15.21 12.89
C GLY A 321 -3.17 -15.08 14.36
N LYS A 322 -4.20 -15.81 14.76
CA LYS A 322 -4.85 -15.68 16.08
C LYS A 322 -5.03 -17.00 16.82
N SER A 323 -4.50 -18.10 16.28
CA SER A 323 -4.61 -19.43 16.88
C SER A 323 -3.29 -20.20 16.84
N GLU A 324 -3.15 -21.16 17.75
CA GLU A 324 -2.02 -22.10 17.75
C GLU A 324 -1.99 -22.96 16.48
N ALA A 325 -3.15 -23.36 15.95
CA ALA A 325 -3.24 -24.11 14.71
C ALA A 325 -2.67 -23.34 13.51
N GLU A 326 -2.94 -22.04 13.43
CA GLU A 326 -2.34 -21.17 12.42
C GLU A 326 -0.83 -20.98 12.62
N LEU A 327 -0.37 -20.92 13.87
CA LEU A 327 1.06 -20.86 14.19
C LEU A 327 1.80 -22.15 13.79
N LEU A 328 1.18 -23.31 13.98
CA LEU A 328 1.71 -24.59 13.47
C LEU A 328 1.61 -24.68 11.94
N SER A 329 0.63 -24.03 11.32
CA SER A 329 0.48 -24.00 9.85
C SER A 329 1.65 -23.27 9.18
N ILE A 330 2.14 -22.15 9.74
CA ILE A 330 3.38 -21.52 9.24
C ILE A 330 4.59 -22.44 9.43
N ALA A 331 4.68 -23.18 10.54
CA ALA A 331 5.77 -24.14 10.73
C ALA A 331 5.78 -25.23 9.64
N GLY A 332 4.62 -25.83 9.38
CA GLY A 332 4.45 -26.78 8.28
C GLY A 332 4.78 -26.20 6.91
N TYR A 333 4.39 -24.95 6.64
CA TYR A 333 4.73 -24.27 5.38
C TYR A 333 6.25 -24.05 5.23
N VAL A 334 6.92 -23.60 6.29
CA VAL A 334 8.39 -23.40 6.28
C VAL A 334 9.12 -24.73 6.08
N ARG A 335 8.66 -25.81 6.73
CA ARG A 335 9.19 -27.17 6.53
C ARG A 335 9.05 -27.60 5.07
N LEU A 336 7.89 -27.38 4.46
CA LEU A 336 7.64 -27.65 3.03
C LEU A 336 8.59 -26.87 2.11
N LEU A 337 8.87 -25.60 2.41
CA LEU A 337 9.84 -24.82 1.64
C LEU A 337 11.26 -25.38 1.77
N LYS A 338 11.69 -25.74 2.99
CA LYS A 338 13.00 -26.37 3.21
C LYS A 338 13.16 -27.66 2.39
N LEU A 339 12.10 -28.44 2.24
CA LEU A 339 12.11 -29.66 1.42
C LEU A 339 12.18 -29.38 -0.09
N LYS A 340 11.55 -28.31 -0.59
CA LYS A 340 11.56 -27.97 -2.02
C LYS A 340 12.92 -27.42 -2.48
N SER A 341 13.63 -26.69 -1.63
CA SER A 341 14.95 -26.10 -1.91
C SER A 341 15.03 -25.27 -3.21
N THR A 342 13.90 -24.72 -3.68
CA THR A 342 13.87 -23.88 -4.88
C THR A 342 14.01 -22.41 -4.51
N MET A 343 15.01 -21.72 -5.05
CA MET A 343 15.21 -20.28 -4.86
C MET A 343 15.16 -19.55 -6.20
N PRO A 344 14.21 -18.62 -6.42
CA PRO A 344 14.16 -17.80 -7.62
C PRO A 344 15.44 -16.93 -7.76
N ASP A 345 15.93 -16.79 -8.98
CA ASP A 345 16.98 -15.83 -9.33
C ASP A 345 16.32 -14.54 -9.83
N LEU A 346 16.37 -13.48 -9.02
CA LEU A 346 15.72 -12.21 -9.35
C LEU A 346 16.46 -11.45 -10.45
N ALA A 347 17.77 -11.66 -10.61
CA ALA A 347 18.53 -11.03 -11.68
C ALA A 347 18.05 -11.47 -13.08
N LYS A 348 17.55 -12.70 -13.20
CA LYS A 348 16.96 -13.22 -14.44
C LYS A 348 15.59 -12.62 -14.78
N ARG A 349 14.98 -11.88 -13.85
CA ARG A 349 13.66 -11.25 -13.99
C ARG A 349 13.72 -9.74 -14.19
N LEU A 350 14.92 -9.19 -14.40
CA LEU A 350 15.11 -7.77 -14.70
C LEU A 350 14.79 -7.45 -16.17
N ALA A 351 14.81 -8.45 -17.05
CA ALA A 351 14.21 -8.30 -18.37
C ALA A 351 12.68 -8.27 -18.20
N GLY A 352 12.05 -7.18 -18.65
CA GLY A 352 10.60 -7.05 -18.64
C GLY A 352 9.91 -8.26 -19.25
N GLY A 353 8.80 -8.69 -18.66
CA GLY A 353 7.99 -9.80 -19.16
C GLY A 353 7.28 -9.47 -20.48
N LYS A 354 6.36 -10.34 -20.89
CA LYS A 354 5.54 -10.08 -22.07
C LYS A 354 4.71 -8.79 -21.90
N PRO A 355 4.56 -7.96 -22.95
CA PRO A 355 3.72 -6.76 -22.87
C PRO A 355 2.30 -7.10 -22.44
N ARG A 356 1.79 -6.41 -21.42
CA ARG A 356 0.41 -6.57 -20.91
C ARG A 356 -0.63 -6.16 -21.94
N TRP A 357 -0.33 -5.15 -22.75
CA TRP A 357 -1.16 -4.69 -23.86
C TRP A 357 -0.42 -4.92 -25.19
N PRO A 358 -0.56 -6.10 -25.81
CA PRO A 358 0.17 -6.41 -27.04
C PRO A 358 -0.39 -5.69 -28.28
N ARG A 359 -1.60 -5.12 -28.19
CA ARG A 359 -2.23 -4.40 -29.30
C ARG A 359 -1.62 -3.00 -29.43
N MET A 360 -1.12 -2.69 -30.62
CA MET A 360 -0.67 -1.35 -30.97
C MET A 360 -1.88 -0.48 -31.31
N ALA A 361 -2.10 0.58 -30.54
CA ALA A 361 -3.11 1.59 -30.88
C ALA A 361 -2.61 2.40 -32.08
N THR A 362 -3.35 2.37 -33.19
CA THR A 362 -3.05 3.21 -34.36
C THR A 362 -4.05 4.35 -34.38
N THR A 363 -3.57 5.60 -34.31
CA THR A 363 -4.40 6.80 -34.42
C THR A 363 -4.14 7.48 -35.76
N LYS A 364 -5.19 8.04 -36.37
CA LYS A 364 -5.08 8.85 -37.58
C LYS A 364 -5.65 10.22 -37.26
N GLY A 365 -4.82 11.26 -37.34
CA GLY A 365 -5.29 12.63 -37.23
C GLY A 365 -6.14 13.02 -38.45
N ALA A 366 -7.18 13.80 -38.23
CA ALA A 366 -7.89 14.53 -39.27
C ALA A 366 -7.72 16.03 -39.02
N LEU A 367 -7.59 16.80 -40.10
CA LEU A 367 -7.66 18.26 -40.01
C LEU A 367 -9.07 18.63 -39.51
N GLY A 368 -9.14 19.52 -38.52
CA GLY A 368 -10.42 20.07 -38.08
C GLY A 368 -11.11 20.74 -39.27
N GLN A 369 -12.41 20.49 -39.45
CA GLN A 369 -13.19 21.22 -40.45
C GLN A 369 -13.11 22.71 -40.09
N ALA A 370 -12.61 23.51 -41.02
CA ALA A 370 -12.49 24.94 -40.84
C ALA A 370 -13.89 25.54 -40.83
N ASP A 371 -14.54 25.60 -39.67
CA ASP A 371 -15.73 26.42 -39.40
C ASP A 371 -16.03 26.44 -37.89
N ALA A 372 -15.39 27.38 -37.19
CA ALA A 372 -15.86 27.99 -35.93
C ALA A 372 -14.95 29.19 -35.60
N ALA A 373 -15.10 30.28 -36.37
CA ALA A 373 -14.61 31.61 -36.00
C ALA A 373 -15.77 32.46 -35.51
#